data_AF-A0A2G8LEC8-F1
#
_entry.id   AF-A0A2G8LEC8-F1
#
_cell.length_a   1.000
_cell.length_b   1.000
_cell.length_c   1.000
_cell.angle_alpha   90.00
_cell.angle_beta   90.00
_cell.angle_gamma   90.00
#
_symmetry.space_group_name_H-M   'P 1'
#
loop_
_entity.id
_entity.type
_entity.pdbx_description
1 polymer ?
#
loop_
_entity_poly.entity_id
_entity_poly.type
_entity_poly.pdbx_seq_one_letter_code
_entity_poly.pdbx_strand_id
1 'polypeptide(L)'
;MVNVYVGVSHTLYDMNEPASFVEGSTNGCTSNKWNNPPYKPKILGGTLADKTACPDAVHAWGKHYDVHNLYGHSQAIQTLPATRLATGKRSLVITRSTFPGSGKYSGHWLGDNYSQWNNLHYSIIGCLEFNLFGIPYIGADICGFNGNTNEQLCQRWMQLGAFYTFARNHNGLNYIEQDPAAFGDEVARVSREVLEIRYTLLPYLYTLFYHANEDGHTVMRPLFHEFHTDLTAYDIDRQFLWGPAFLISPVLDQDAVTVDAYFPDARWYDYYTGAEEVTGRGQIVSLSAPMDYIPLYVRGGYILPTQEPAVTTTISRTNPMGLIIALDDLGSANGDLYWDDGDEADAIELGAFFRSTFSVASNTLTNTVVHNNYAGATSLSWGTIRVFGVQSVSSVTINGSSHGSFSYNSSTKELSITNVGISSPRL
;
A
#
# COMPACT_ATOMS: atom_id res chain seq x y z
N MET A 1 27.46 29.52 -20.17
CA MET A 1 27.11 28.37 -19.32
C MET A 1 25.64 28.08 -19.56
N VAL A 2 25.33 26.95 -20.19
CA VAL A 2 23.94 26.46 -20.29
C VAL A 2 23.72 25.66 -19.02
N ASN A 3 22.93 26.19 -18.10
CA ASN A 3 22.48 25.42 -16.95
C ASN A 3 21.50 24.38 -17.46
N VAL A 4 21.94 23.12 -17.54
CA VAL A 4 21.05 21.98 -17.76
C VAL A 4 20.42 21.68 -16.41
N TYR A 5 19.17 22.12 -16.23
CA TYR A 5 18.36 21.72 -15.09
C TYR A 5 17.71 20.37 -15.40
N VAL A 6 17.91 19.39 -14.51
CA VAL A 6 17.19 18.11 -14.58
C VAL A 6 15.85 18.31 -13.87
N GLY A 7 14.75 18.12 -14.57
CA GLY A 7 13.42 18.11 -13.96
C GLY A 7 13.25 16.85 -13.12
N VAL A 8 13.05 17.00 -11.82
CA VAL A 8 12.86 15.89 -10.87
C VAL A 8 11.49 16.05 -10.22
N SER A 9 10.66 15.02 -10.23
CA SER A 9 9.30 15.03 -9.66
C SER A 9 9.24 14.61 -8.19
N HIS A 10 10.22 13.84 -7.73
CA HIS A 10 10.32 13.29 -6.38
C HIS A 10 11.78 13.05 -5.98
N THR A 11 12.05 12.90 -4.68
CA THR A 11 13.42 12.68 -4.21
C THR A 11 13.51 11.46 -3.30
N LEU A 12 14.53 10.63 -3.54
CA LEU A 12 14.91 9.55 -2.63
C LEU A 12 16.22 9.94 -1.93
N TYR A 13 16.22 9.90 -0.60
CA TYR A 13 17.40 10.13 0.22
C TYR A 13 17.84 8.84 0.87
N ASP A 14 19.10 8.53 0.63
CA ASP A 14 19.77 7.32 1.09
C ASP A 14 20.99 7.68 1.93
N MET A 15 21.57 6.69 2.62
CA MET A 15 22.80 6.85 3.39
C MET A 15 22.70 7.86 4.54
N ASN A 16 21.49 8.05 5.09
CA ASN A 16 21.17 9.14 6.00
C ASN A 16 20.90 8.70 7.45
N GLU A 17 21.45 7.56 7.85
CA GLU A 17 21.58 7.17 9.26
C GLU A 17 22.32 8.21 10.12
N PRO A 18 23.42 8.90 9.70
CA PRO A 18 24.12 8.95 8.41
C PRO A 18 25.23 7.91 8.23
N ALA A 19 25.24 7.23 7.10
CA ALA A 19 26.22 6.19 6.82
C ALA A 19 27.59 6.77 6.41
N SER A 20 28.65 6.13 6.89
CA SER A 20 30.04 6.42 6.55
C SER A 20 30.79 5.12 6.27
N PHE A 21 31.69 5.13 5.27
CA PHE A 21 32.56 3.99 4.99
C PHE A 21 33.77 3.91 5.93
N VAL A 22 34.08 5.00 6.63
CA VAL A 22 35.10 5.07 7.68
C VAL A 22 34.45 5.19 9.05
N GLU A 23 35.01 4.54 10.06
CA GLU A 23 34.52 4.64 11.44
C GLU A 23 34.82 6.04 11.99
N GLY A 24 33.76 6.80 12.25
CA GLY A 24 33.84 8.12 12.85
C GLY A 24 34.31 9.24 11.92
N SER A 25 35.61 9.27 11.61
CA SER A 25 36.22 10.27 10.74
C SER A 25 37.47 9.73 10.06
N THR A 26 38.04 10.48 9.11
CA THR A 26 39.32 10.12 8.47
C THR A 26 40.50 10.04 9.45
N ASN A 27 40.37 10.63 10.64
CA ASN A 27 41.37 10.59 11.71
C ASN A 27 40.94 9.68 12.89
N GLY A 28 39.87 8.91 12.73
CA GLY A 28 39.23 8.16 13.83
C GLY A 28 38.51 9.08 14.82
N CYS A 29 38.20 8.54 16.01
CA CYS A 29 37.53 9.27 17.09
C CYS A 29 38.43 9.44 18.31
N THR A 30 38.32 10.59 18.98
CA THR A 30 39.07 10.83 20.21
C THR A 30 38.56 9.96 21.36
N SER A 31 39.43 9.50 22.25
CA SER A 31 38.98 8.74 23.42
C SER A 31 38.36 9.68 24.44
N ASN A 32 37.03 9.63 24.59
CA ASN A 32 36.27 10.40 25.55
C ASN A 32 34.95 9.70 25.91
N LYS A 33 34.19 10.28 26.84
CA LYS A 33 32.93 9.70 27.35
C LYS A 33 31.80 9.56 26.32
N TRP A 34 31.87 10.26 25.17
CA TRP A 34 30.85 10.19 24.11
C TRP A 34 31.18 9.07 23.13
N ASN A 35 32.44 9.02 22.68
CA ASN A 35 32.90 7.99 21.74
C ASN A 35 33.07 6.62 22.43
N ASN A 36 33.39 6.62 23.73
CA ASN A 36 33.54 5.44 24.58
C ASN A 36 32.70 5.61 25.87
N PRO A 37 31.36 5.51 25.79
CA PRO A 37 30.51 5.64 26.96
C PRO A 37 30.70 4.43 27.90
N PRO A 38 30.40 4.59 29.20
CA PRO A 38 30.56 3.51 30.18
C PRO A 38 29.64 2.31 29.92
N TYR A 39 28.51 2.53 29.27
CA TYR A 39 27.59 1.49 28.81
C TYR A 39 27.37 1.64 27.30
N LYS A 40 27.47 0.52 26.58
CA LYS A 40 27.14 0.42 25.16
C LYS A 40 26.03 -0.61 24.98
N PRO A 41 24.89 -0.25 24.37
CA PRO A 41 23.90 -1.23 23.96
C PRO A 41 24.51 -2.26 23.01
N LYS A 42 23.85 -3.41 22.84
CA LYS A 42 24.24 -4.43 21.87
C LYS A 42 23.91 -3.95 20.44
N ILE A 43 24.79 -3.13 19.89
CA ILE A 43 24.75 -2.63 18.52
C ILE A 43 25.71 -3.41 17.62
N LEU A 44 25.45 -3.39 16.31
CA LEU A 44 26.38 -3.91 15.31
C LEU A 44 27.70 -3.11 15.35
N GLY A 45 28.83 -3.74 15.04
CA GLY A 45 30.16 -3.10 15.03
C GLY A 45 30.82 -2.92 16.41
N GLY A 46 30.02 -2.81 17.48
CA GLY A 46 30.52 -2.75 18.87
C GLY A 46 31.04 -1.38 19.32
N THR A 47 31.03 -0.37 18.45
CA THR A 47 31.31 1.04 18.76
C THR A 47 30.15 1.91 18.27
N LEU A 48 29.94 3.07 18.91
CA LEU A 48 28.89 4.01 18.47
C LEU A 48 29.24 4.73 17.16
N ALA A 49 30.50 4.69 16.73
CA ALA A 49 30.99 5.34 15.52
C ALA A 49 31.06 4.37 14.32
N ASP A 50 30.81 3.07 14.52
CA ASP A 50 30.87 2.10 13.42
C ASP A 50 29.89 2.50 12.32
N LYS A 51 30.42 2.61 11.11
CA LYS A 51 29.70 3.07 9.91
C LYS A 51 28.97 4.41 10.03
N THR A 52 29.36 5.28 10.97
CA THR A 52 28.76 6.62 11.14
C THR A 52 29.82 7.64 11.60
N ALA A 53 29.39 8.85 11.95
CA ALA A 53 30.28 9.91 12.43
C ALA A 53 30.69 9.70 13.91
N CYS A 54 31.74 10.41 14.36
CA CYS A 54 32.12 10.35 15.77
C CYS A 54 31.01 10.90 16.67
N PRO A 55 30.62 10.20 17.77
CA PRO A 55 29.61 10.70 18.72
C PRO A 55 29.89 12.09 19.31
N ASP A 56 31.15 12.53 19.41
CA ASP A 56 31.49 13.87 19.88
C ASP A 56 31.36 14.98 18.83
N ALA A 57 31.09 14.65 17.56
CA ALA A 57 30.84 15.61 16.48
C ALA A 57 29.67 16.54 16.83
N VAL A 58 29.70 17.75 16.30
CA VAL A 58 28.77 18.83 16.70
C VAL A 58 27.84 19.18 15.54
N HIS A 59 26.54 19.14 15.83
CA HIS A 59 25.45 19.59 14.98
C HIS A 59 24.76 20.80 15.62
N ALA A 60 23.92 21.50 14.86
CA ALA A 60 23.16 22.64 15.38
C ALA A 60 22.24 22.26 16.57
N TRP A 61 21.74 21.03 16.60
CA TRP A 61 20.84 20.52 17.65
C TRP A 61 21.56 19.84 18.83
N GLY A 62 22.89 19.70 18.77
CA GLY A 62 23.65 19.06 19.84
C GLY A 62 24.79 18.20 19.32
N LYS A 63 25.32 17.35 20.20
CA LYS A 63 26.35 16.37 19.82
C LYS A 63 25.74 15.22 19.07
N HIS A 64 26.51 14.62 18.17
CA HIS A 64 26.11 13.44 17.40
C HIS A 64 25.65 12.30 18.31
N TYR A 65 26.27 12.14 19.49
CA TYR A 65 25.84 11.21 20.53
C TYR A 65 24.34 11.34 20.89
N ASP A 66 23.83 12.56 20.95
CA ASP A 66 22.43 12.83 21.32
C ASP A 66 21.51 12.83 20.09
N VAL A 67 22.02 13.25 18.92
CA VAL A 67 21.19 13.53 17.72
C VAL A 67 21.41 12.55 16.56
N HIS A 68 22.22 11.51 16.71
CA HIS A 68 22.52 10.53 15.65
C HIS A 68 21.24 9.97 15.03
N ASN A 69 20.32 9.44 15.85
CA ASN A 69 19.05 8.88 15.36
C ASN A 69 18.06 9.92 14.81
N LEU A 70 18.38 11.22 14.90
CA LEU A 70 17.58 12.30 14.32
C LEU A 70 18.07 12.72 12.93
N TYR A 71 19.19 12.19 12.43
CA TYR A 71 19.79 12.69 11.19
C TYR A 71 18.84 12.59 9.99
N GLY A 72 18.39 11.38 9.64
CA GLY A 72 17.45 11.18 8.52
C GLY A 72 16.11 11.91 8.71
N HIS A 73 15.62 11.98 9.96
CA HIS A 73 14.42 12.75 10.30
C HIS A 73 14.60 14.26 10.04
N SER A 74 15.71 14.83 10.51
CA SER A 74 16.04 16.24 10.31
C SER A 74 16.20 16.57 8.82
N GLN A 75 16.74 15.64 8.04
CA GLN A 75 16.86 15.77 6.59
C GLN A 75 15.48 15.78 5.93
N ALA A 76 14.60 14.83 6.27
CA ALA A 76 13.25 14.75 5.72
C ALA A 76 12.41 16.02 5.97
N ILE A 77 12.51 16.61 7.17
CA ILE A 77 11.85 17.88 7.53
C ILE A 77 12.21 19.01 6.57
N GLN A 78 13.48 19.09 6.15
CA GLN A 78 13.95 20.16 5.25
C GLN A 78 13.69 19.83 3.79
N THR A 79 13.83 18.56 3.43
CA THR A 79 13.67 18.09 2.07
C THR A 79 12.26 18.31 1.54
N LEU A 80 11.22 17.87 2.24
CA LEU A 80 9.87 17.90 1.67
C LEU A 80 9.45 19.34 1.30
N PRO A 81 9.60 20.36 2.18
CA PRO A 81 9.33 21.75 1.81
C PRO A 81 10.17 22.23 0.63
N ALA A 82 11.46 21.87 0.57
CA ALA A 82 12.33 22.24 -0.54
C ALA A 82 11.86 21.62 -1.86
N THR A 83 11.46 20.35 -1.87
CA THR A 83 10.94 19.69 -3.06
C THR A 83 9.59 20.28 -3.49
N ARG A 84 8.70 20.57 -2.54
CA ARG A 84 7.42 21.26 -2.82
C ARG A 84 7.65 22.66 -3.41
N LEU A 85 8.59 23.42 -2.86
CA LEU A 85 8.96 24.74 -3.39
C LEU A 85 9.54 24.64 -4.82
N ALA A 86 10.37 23.62 -5.08
CA ALA A 86 10.98 23.43 -6.39
C ALA A 86 9.99 22.97 -7.47
N THR A 87 8.96 22.21 -7.09
CA THR A 87 8.01 21.59 -8.03
C THR A 87 6.67 22.31 -8.10
N GLY A 88 6.28 23.03 -7.05
CA GLY A 88 4.93 23.58 -6.86
C GLY A 88 3.86 22.51 -6.58
N LYS A 89 4.27 21.28 -6.25
CA LYS A 89 3.41 20.09 -6.11
C LYS A 89 3.58 19.43 -4.74
N ARG A 90 2.71 18.48 -4.37
CA ARG A 90 2.82 17.62 -3.18
C ARG A 90 4.18 16.94 -3.12
N SER A 91 4.62 16.44 -4.27
CA SER A 91 5.82 15.64 -4.49
C SER A 91 5.90 14.42 -3.55
N LEU A 92 7.01 13.69 -3.61
CA LEU A 92 7.26 12.52 -2.80
C LEU A 92 8.70 12.55 -2.31
N VAL A 93 8.87 12.23 -1.02
CA VAL A 93 10.18 12.01 -0.40
C VAL A 93 10.20 10.59 0.15
N ILE A 94 11.22 9.83 -0.22
CA ILE A 94 11.49 8.50 0.33
C ILE A 94 12.81 8.56 1.10
N THR A 95 12.83 8.10 2.34
CA THR A 95 14.01 8.12 3.22
C THR A 95 14.36 6.73 3.72
N ARG A 96 15.66 6.47 3.92
CA ARG A 96 16.10 5.23 4.58
C ARG A 96 16.00 5.34 6.10
N SER A 97 16.70 6.29 6.72
CA SER A 97 16.65 6.46 8.18
C SER A 97 15.40 7.24 8.60
N THR A 98 14.75 6.79 9.68
CA THR A 98 13.53 7.39 10.24
C THR A 98 13.60 7.56 11.76
N PHE A 99 12.79 8.46 12.30
CA PHE A 99 12.52 8.64 13.74
C PHE A 99 11.00 8.81 13.93
N PRO A 100 10.42 8.61 15.14
CA PRO A 100 9.01 8.90 15.37
C PRO A 100 8.55 10.24 14.78
N GLY A 101 7.49 10.20 13.96
CA GLY A 101 6.97 11.34 13.23
C GLY A 101 7.54 11.56 11.82
N SER A 102 8.52 10.77 11.38
CA SER A 102 9.07 10.86 10.01
C SER A 102 8.01 10.68 8.90
N GLY A 103 6.95 9.89 9.15
CA GLY A 103 5.87 9.67 8.19
C GLY A 103 5.12 10.93 7.76
N LYS A 104 5.18 12.01 8.56
CA LYS A 104 4.66 13.33 8.18
C LYS A 104 5.40 13.94 6.98
N TYR A 105 6.65 13.54 6.77
CA TYR A 105 7.55 14.19 5.80
C TYR A 105 7.98 13.26 4.67
N SER A 106 7.88 11.94 4.84
CA SER A 106 8.41 10.97 3.89
C SER A 106 7.76 9.59 4.00
N GLY A 107 7.73 8.86 2.89
CA GLY A 107 7.63 7.40 2.91
C GLY A 107 8.98 6.74 3.20
N HIS A 108 8.97 5.41 3.28
CA HIS A 108 10.14 4.61 3.59
C HIS A 108 10.18 3.34 2.71
N TRP A 109 11.35 2.70 2.63
CA TRP A 109 11.49 1.33 2.12
C TRP A 109 12.36 0.55 3.09
N LEU A 110 12.10 -0.75 3.24
CA LEU A 110 12.75 -1.59 4.26
C LEU A 110 14.26 -1.81 4.10
N GLY A 111 14.92 -1.10 3.18
CA GLY A 111 16.35 -1.14 2.96
C GLY A 111 16.81 -2.31 2.09
N ASP A 112 18.12 -2.53 2.14
CA ASP A 112 18.87 -3.46 1.29
C ASP A 112 18.62 -4.94 1.67
N ASN A 113 17.44 -5.44 1.33
CA ASN A 113 17.04 -6.83 1.57
C ASN A 113 17.78 -7.82 0.65
N TYR A 114 17.51 -9.12 0.81
CA TYR A 114 18.11 -10.19 0.00
C TYR A 114 17.07 -10.92 -0.85
N SER A 115 17.50 -11.41 -2.01
CA SER A 115 16.72 -12.27 -2.92
C SER A 115 16.51 -13.66 -2.31
N GLN A 116 15.71 -13.74 -1.23
CA GLN A 116 15.46 -14.95 -0.43
C GLN A 116 14.00 -15.01 0.05
N TRP A 117 13.43 -16.21 0.15
CA TRP A 117 12.05 -16.44 0.60
C TRP A 117 11.73 -15.93 2.02
N ASN A 118 12.69 -16.01 2.93
CA ASN A 118 12.53 -15.42 4.26
C ASN A 118 12.39 -13.88 4.22
N ASN A 119 13.09 -13.20 3.31
CA ASN A 119 12.98 -11.75 3.14
C ASN A 119 11.64 -11.36 2.49
N LEU A 120 11.09 -12.21 1.62
CA LEU A 120 9.72 -12.08 1.13
C LEU A 120 8.72 -12.13 2.29
N HIS A 121 8.82 -13.11 3.19
CA HIS A 121 7.96 -13.18 4.39
C HIS A 121 8.18 -11.99 5.34
N TYR A 122 9.42 -11.72 5.75
CA TYR A 122 9.75 -10.68 6.73
C TYR A 122 9.37 -9.28 6.29
N SER A 123 9.28 -9.04 4.97
CA SER A 123 8.81 -7.75 4.45
C SER A 123 7.36 -7.43 4.84
N ILE A 124 6.50 -8.43 5.02
CA ILE A 124 5.13 -8.22 5.50
C ILE A 124 5.21 -7.65 6.92
N ILE A 125 5.97 -8.31 7.79
CA ILE A 125 6.18 -7.90 9.19
C ILE A 125 6.69 -6.46 9.24
N GLY A 126 7.75 -6.14 8.49
CA GLY A 126 8.30 -4.78 8.46
C GLY A 126 7.29 -3.75 7.95
N CYS A 127 6.52 -4.05 6.90
CA CYS A 127 5.50 -3.13 6.41
C CYS A 127 4.38 -2.89 7.46
N LEU A 128 3.97 -3.92 8.18
CA LEU A 128 2.97 -3.80 9.25
C LEU A 128 3.50 -2.95 10.42
N GLU A 129 4.74 -3.17 10.85
CA GLU A 129 5.39 -2.37 11.89
C GLU A 129 5.47 -0.89 11.51
N PHE A 130 5.87 -0.57 10.27
CA PHE A 130 5.93 0.82 9.81
C PHE A 130 4.56 1.50 9.68
N ASN A 131 3.49 0.73 9.47
CA ASN A 131 2.13 1.26 9.59
C ASN A 131 1.81 1.64 11.04
N LEU A 132 2.24 0.85 12.04
CA LEU A 132 2.13 1.23 13.47
C LEU A 132 2.97 2.47 13.80
N PHE A 133 4.10 2.65 13.12
CA PHE A 133 4.98 3.82 13.30
C PHE A 133 4.45 5.09 12.60
N GLY A 134 3.29 5.01 11.94
CA GLY A 134 2.69 6.14 11.22
C GLY A 134 3.42 6.48 9.92
N ILE A 135 4.06 5.51 9.27
CA ILE A 135 4.72 5.64 7.96
C ILE A 135 4.06 4.66 6.97
N PRO A 136 2.80 4.93 6.57
CA PRO A 136 2.00 3.96 5.81
C PRO A 136 2.42 3.82 4.35
N TYR A 137 3.25 4.71 3.79
CA TYR A 137 3.81 4.58 2.45
C TYR A 137 5.16 3.84 2.52
N ILE A 138 5.07 2.50 2.46
CA ILE A 138 6.12 1.55 2.82
C ILE A 138 6.11 0.32 1.89
N GLY A 139 7.29 -0.24 1.65
CA GLY A 139 7.47 -1.50 0.94
C GLY A 139 8.90 -2.02 1.05
N ALA A 140 9.14 -3.20 0.52
CA ALA A 140 10.48 -3.74 0.32
C ALA A 140 10.90 -3.64 -1.15
N ASP A 141 12.19 -3.81 -1.41
CA ASP A 141 12.69 -3.99 -2.76
C ASP A 141 12.23 -5.34 -3.31
N ILE A 142 11.25 -5.27 -4.22
CA ILE A 142 10.60 -6.44 -4.81
C ILE A 142 11.63 -7.25 -5.60
N CYS A 143 11.55 -8.58 -5.48
CA CYS A 143 12.48 -9.58 -5.97
C CYS A 143 13.83 -9.68 -5.23
N GLY A 144 14.14 -8.70 -4.36
CA GLY A 144 15.34 -8.65 -3.53
C GLY A 144 16.43 -7.74 -4.11
N PHE A 145 17.11 -6.98 -3.26
CA PHE A 145 18.19 -6.07 -3.65
C PHE A 145 19.54 -6.79 -3.75
N ASN A 146 19.88 -7.61 -2.74
CA ASN A 146 21.14 -8.34 -2.69
C ASN A 146 21.00 -9.78 -3.22
N GLY A 147 21.84 -10.12 -4.19
CA GLY A 147 21.95 -11.47 -4.77
C GLY A 147 21.00 -11.67 -5.96
N ASN A 148 21.35 -12.62 -6.83
CA ASN A 148 20.51 -12.95 -7.97
C ASN A 148 19.20 -13.59 -7.50
N THR A 149 18.07 -13.01 -7.90
CA THR A 149 16.76 -13.64 -7.76
C THR A 149 16.59 -14.77 -8.77
N ASN A 150 15.45 -15.45 -8.74
CA ASN A 150 15.05 -16.41 -9.77
C ASN A 150 13.58 -16.18 -10.16
N GLU A 151 13.15 -16.79 -11.26
CA GLU A 151 11.81 -16.65 -11.82
C GLU A 151 10.71 -16.87 -10.77
N GLN A 152 10.79 -17.96 -10.02
CA GLN A 152 9.77 -18.34 -9.04
C GLN A 152 9.66 -17.32 -7.91
N LEU A 153 10.80 -16.98 -7.29
CA LEU A 153 10.83 -15.99 -6.20
C LEU A 153 10.37 -14.63 -6.70
N CYS A 154 10.86 -14.17 -7.85
CA CYS A 154 10.51 -12.85 -8.37
C CYS A 154 9.04 -12.77 -8.78
N GLN A 155 8.47 -13.82 -9.39
CA GLN A 155 7.04 -13.86 -9.68
C GLN A 155 6.17 -13.81 -8.41
N ARG A 156 6.49 -14.59 -7.37
CA ARG A 156 5.78 -14.52 -6.08
C ARG A 156 5.96 -13.16 -5.40
N TRP A 157 7.14 -12.57 -5.50
CA TRP A 157 7.39 -11.24 -4.94
C TRP A 157 6.68 -10.13 -5.73
N MET A 158 6.55 -10.24 -7.06
CA MET A 158 5.75 -9.30 -7.86
C MET A 158 4.26 -9.40 -7.49
N GLN A 159 3.75 -10.62 -7.24
CA GLN A 159 2.40 -10.84 -6.74
C GLN A 159 2.15 -10.14 -5.40
N LEU A 160 3.01 -10.37 -4.40
CA LEU A 160 2.91 -9.72 -3.09
C LEU A 160 3.17 -8.21 -3.18
N GLY A 161 4.23 -7.83 -3.88
CA GLY A 161 4.76 -6.47 -3.95
C GLY A 161 3.82 -5.49 -4.64
N ALA A 162 2.93 -5.96 -5.52
CA ALA A 162 1.83 -5.17 -6.04
C ALA A 162 0.87 -4.66 -4.94
N PHE A 163 0.89 -5.29 -3.75
CA PHE A 163 0.09 -4.92 -2.60
C PHE A 163 0.88 -4.23 -1.47
N TYR A 164 2.17 -3.94 -1.66
CA TYR A 164 2.84 -2.95 -0.81
C TYR A 164 2.32 -1.56 -1.12
N THR A 165 2.24 -0.67 -0.14
CA THR A 165 1.77 0.69 -0.40
C THR A 165 2.78 1.50 -1.21
N PHE A 166 4.08 1.28 -0.96
CA PHE A 166 5.19 1.67 -1.84
C PHE A 166 5.69 0.44 -2.61
N ALA A 167 5.20 0.27 -3.84
CA ALA A 167 5.53 -0.88 -4.68
C ALA A 167 6.68 -0.54 -5.64
N ARG A 168 7.90 -1.04 -5.36
CA ARG A 168 9.10 -0.82 -6.16
C ARG A 168 9.90 -2.10 -6.36
N ASN A 169 10.18 -2.45 -7.61
CA ASN A 169 11.25 -3.40 -7.95
C ASN A 169 12.57 -2.63 -8.04
N HIS A 170 13.57 -3.05 -7.27
CA HIS A 170 14.87 -2.41 -7.20
C HIS A 170 15.96 -3.47 -7.00
N ASN A 171 17.11 -3.28 -7.61
CA ASN A 171 18.17 -4.28 -7.70
C ASN A 171 19.53 -3.68 -7.34
N GLY A 172 20.40 -4.51 -6.76
CA GLY A 172 21.77 -4.14 -6.44
C GLY A 172 22.69 -4.13 -7.65
N LEU A 173 23.88 -3.57 -7.45
CA LEU A 173 24.90 -3.47 -8.49
C LEU A 173 25.46 -4.87 -8.84
N ASN A 174 25.60 -5.16 -10.14
CA ASN A 174 26.20 -6.38 -10.69
C ASN A 174 25.40 -7.70 -10.52
N TYR A 175 24.11 -7.63 -10.22
CA TYR A 175 23.21 -8.80 -10.27
C TYR A 175 22.48 -8.88 -11.62
N ILE A 176 21.89 -10.05 -11.90
CA ILE A 176 21.09 -10.24 -13.13
C ILE A 176 19.90 -9.27 -13.18
N GLU A 177 19.45 -8.92 -14.38
CA GLU A 177 18.23 -8.13 -14.56
C GLU A 177 17.04 -8.83 -13.91
N GLN A 178 16.17 -8.04 -13.28
CA GLN A 178 15.01 -8.55 -12.55
C GLN A 178 13.75 -7.70 -12.70
N ASP A 179 13.74 -6.76 -13.64
CA ASP A 179 12.48 -6.12 -14.04
C ASP A 179 11.52 -7.18 -14.62
N PRO A 180 10.20 -6.98 -14.55
CA PRO A 180 9.24 -8.03 -14.91
C PRO A 180 9.39 -8.60 -16.31
N ALA A 181 9.95 -7.84 -17.27
CA ALA A 181 10.17 -8.30 -18.64
C ALA A 181 11.44 -9.16 -18.80
N ALA A 182 12.38 -9.09 -17.87
CA ALA A 182 13.65 -9.82 -17.94
C ALA A 182 13.49 -11.35 -17.79
N PHE A 183 12.44 -11.83 -17.12
CA PHE A 183 12.17 -13.26 -16.88
C PHE A 183 11.25 -13.93 -17.92
N GLY A 184 10.88 -13.22 -18.98
CA GLY A 184 10.05 -13.73 -20.07
C GLY A 184 8.55 -13.49 -19.91
N ASP A 185 7.77 -13.96 -20.88
CA ASP A 185 6.38 -13.57 -21.09
C ASP A 185 5.46 -13.93 -19.91
N GLU A 186 5.72 -15.03 -19.21
CA GLU A 186 4.86 -15.50 -18.12
C GLU A 186 4.98 -14.62 -16.87
N VAL A 187 6.22 -14.32 -16.42
CA VAL A 187 6.43 -13.39 -15.30
C VAL A 187 5.89 -12.01 -15.64
N ALA A 188 6.09 -11.54 -16.88
CA ALA A 188 5.57 -10.26 -17.34
C ALA A 188 4.03 -10.23 -17.36
N ARG A 189 3.38 -11.33 -17.76
CA ARG A 189 1.92 -11.49 -17.76
C ARG A 189 1.36 -11.46 -16.34
N VAL A 190 1.86 -12.31 -15.45
CA VAL A 190 1.40 -12.40 -14.06
C VAL A 190 1.63 -11.09 -13.31
N SER A 191 2.81 -10.47 -13.50
CA SER A 191 3.12 -9.16 -12.93
C SER A 191 2.18 -8.06 -13.42
N ARG A 192 1.84 -8.06 -14.72
CA ARG A 192 0.89 -7.11 -15.28
C ARG A 192 -0.51 -7.29 -14.70
N GLU A 193 -1.01 -8.52 -14.67
CA GLU A 193 -2.36 -8.83 -14.16
C GLU A 193 -2.52 -8.40 -12.70
N VAL A 194 -1.55 -8.70 -11.83
CA VAL A 194 -1.63 -8.27 -10.42
C VAL A 194 -1.44 -6.76 -10.24
N LEU A 195 -0.63 -6.10 -11.08
CA LEU A 195 -0.51 -4.65 -11.08
C LEU A 195 -1.79 -3.96 -11.60
N GLU A 196 -2.50 -4.56 -12.56
CA GLU A 196 -3.80 -4.06 -13.00
C GLU A 196 -4.84 -4.13 -11.88
N ILE A 197 -4.80 -5.16 -11.03
CA ILE A 197 -5.62 -5.24 -9.80
C ILE A 197 -5.28 -4.09 -8.85
N ARG A 198 -3.98 -3.86 -8.59
CA ARG A 198 -3.53 -2.70 -7.79
C ARG A 198 -4.07 -1.40 -8.38
N TYR A 199 -3.91 -1.18 -9.67
CA TYR A 199 -4.34 0.05 -10.35
C TYR A 199 -5.86 0.23 -10.31
N THR A 200 -6.59 -0.89 -10.38
CA THR A 200 -8.05 -0.92 -10.22
C THR A 200 -8.48 -0.43 -8.84
N LEU A 201 -7.72 -0.78 -7.80
CA LEU A 201 -7.99 -0.46 -6.40
C LEU A 201 -7.31 0.82 -5.90
N LEU A 202 -6.65 1.61 -6.77
CA LEU A 202 -6.01 2.86 -6.36
C LEU A 202 -6.96 3.88 -5.73
N PRO A 203 -8.23 4.04 -6.15
CA PRO A 203 -9.16 4.92 -5.44
C PRO A 203 -9.43 4.49 -4.00
N TYR A 204 -9.57 3.17 -3.77
CA TYR A 204 -9.68 2.61 -2.42
C TYR A 204 -8.40 2.86 -1.62
N LEU A 205 -7.23 2.51 -2.17
CA LEU A 205 -5.94 2.70 -1.50
C LEU A 205 -5.68 4.18 -1.17
N TYR A 206 -6.01 5.09 -2.07
CA TYR A 206 -5.86 6.53 -1.87
C TYR A 206 -6.81 7.08 -0.80
N THR A 207 -8.02 6.53 -0.71
CA THR A 207 -8.96 6.84 0.37
C THR A 207 -8.43 6.32 1.72
N LEU A 208 -7.79 5.16 1.77
CA LEU A 208 -7.09 4.71 2.98
C LEU A 208 -5.96 5.66 3.41
N PHE A 209 -5.21 6.21 2.45
CA PHE A 209 -4.20 7.23 2.73
C PHE A 209 -4.78 8.55 3.25
N TYR A 210 -5.96 8.95 2.75
CA TYR A 210 -6.70 10.08 3.31
C TYR A 210 -7.03 9.84 4.80
N HIS A 211 -7.55 8.66 5.16
CA HIS A 211 -7.79 8.32 6.56
C HIS A 211 -6.52 8.21 7.40
N ALA A 212 -5.42 7.74 6.81
CA ALA A 212 -4.14 7.74 7.51
C ALA A 212 -3.66 9.16 7.83
N ASN A 213 -3.89 10.11 6.92
CA ASN A 213 -3.53 11.51 7.10
C ASN A 213 -4.41 12.22 8.14
N GLU A 214 -5.73 12.05 8.06
CA GLU A 214 -6.68 12.79 8.90
C GLU A 214 -6.91 12.12 10.26
N ASP A 215 -7.03 10.78 10.27
CA ASP A 215 -7.49 10.00 11.42
C ASP A 215 -6.40 9.12 12.04
N GLY A 216 -5.22 9.03 11.41
CA GLY A 216 -4.12 8.16 11.87
C GLY A 216 -4.36 6.66 11.67
N HIS A 217 -5.27 6.30 10.76
CA HIS A 217 -5.52 4.90 10.41
C HIS A 217 -4.31 4.23 9.74
N THR A 218 -4.18 2.91 9.90
CA THR A 218 -3.20 2.10 9.13
C THR A 218 -3.73 1.79 7.72
N VAL A 219 -2.83 1.65 6.75
CA VAL A 219 -3.17 1.31 5.36
C VAL A 219 -2.92 -0.16 5.09
N MET A 220 -1.68 -0.66 5.25
CA MET A 220 -1.45 -2.10 5.42
C MET A 220 -1.69 -2.44 6.88
N ARG A 221 -2.67 -3.31 7.13
CA ARG A 221 -3.26 -3.49 8.45
C ARG A 221 -3.13 -4.95 8.89
N PRO A 222 -2.60 -5.20 10.11
CA PRO A 222 -2.64 -6.53 10.71
C PRO A 222 -4.08 -6.97 10.95
N LEU A 223 -4.37 -8.27 10.85
CA LEU A 223 -5.73 -8.78 11.03
C LEU A 223 -6.28 -8.46 12.44
N PHE A 224 -5.45 -8.52 13.48
CA PHE A 224 -5.90 -8.22 14.85
C PHE A 224 -6.39 -6.78 15.05
N HIS A 225 -6.10 -5.83 14.15
CA HIS A 225 -6.68 -4.48 14.24
C HIS A 225 -8.19 -4.48 13.98
N GLU A 226 -8.64 -5.33 13.08
CA GLU A 226 -10.06 -5.48 12.73
C GLU A 226 -10.76 -6.55 13.58
N PHE A 227 -9.99 -7.53 14.05
CA PHE A 227 -10.49 -8.72 14.75
C PHE A 227 -9.83 -8.87 16.12
N HIS A 228 -9.80 -7.77 16.89
CA HIS A 228 -9.07 -7.68 18.17
C HIS A 228 -9.59 -8.63 19.28
N THR A 229 -10.78 -9.20 19.14
CA THR A 229 -11.30 -10.22 20.06
C THR A 229 -10.88 -11.65 19.70
N ASP A 230 -10.29 -11.84 18.51
CA ASP A 230 -9.84 -13.12 18.01
C ASP A 230 -8.33 -13.26 18.26
N LEU A 231 -7.96 -14.09 19.23
CA LEU A 231 -6.57 -14.29 19.62
C LEU A 231 -5.73 -14.94 18.52
N THR A 232 -6.34 -15.70 17.60
CA THR A 232 -5.62 -16.30 16.48
C THR A 232 -5.06 -15.21 15.56
N ALA A 233 -5.82 -14.12 15.38
CA ALA A 233 -5.43 -13.01 14.51
C ALA A 233 -4.17 -12.26 14.97
N TYR A 234 -3.77 -12.41 16.24
CA TYR A 234 -2.55 -11.79 16.79
C TYR A 234 -1.27 -12.45 16.29
N ASP A 235 -1.34 -13.74 15.96
CA ASP A 235 -0.20 -14.54 15.50
C ASP A 235 -0.08 -14.59 13.96
N ILE A 236 -1.00 -13.93 13.23
CA ILE A 236 -0.98 -13.91 11.76
C ILE A 236 -0.04 -12.83 11.24
N ASP A 237 1.10 -13.27 10.70
CA ASP A 237 2.10 -12.41 10.06
C ASP A 237 2.36 -12.75 8.57
N ARG A 238 1.63 -13.74 8.04
CA ARG A 238 1.71 -14.21 6.63
C ARG A 238 0.58 -13.69 5.74
N GLN A 239 -0.35 -12.94 6.32
CA GLN A 239 -1.45 -12.27 5.63
C GLN A 239 -1.54 -10.84 6.15
N PHE A 240 -2.16 -9.96 5.36
CA PHE A 240 -2.48 -8.62 5.82
C PHE A 240 -3.71 -8.09 5.08
N LEU A 241 -4.26 -7.00 5.61
CA LEU A 241 -5.35 -6.28 4.99
C LEU A 241 -4.83 -4.99 4.33
N TRP A 242 -5.45 -4.58 3.22
CA TRP A 242 -5.58 -3.16 2.94
C TRP A 242 -6.81 -2.63 3.64
N GLY A 243 -6.58 -1.68 4.54
CA GLY A 243 -7.61 -1.10 5.38
C GLY A 243 -8.40 -2.20 6.11
N PRO A 244 -9.73 -2.07 6.21
CA PRO A 244 -10.55 -3.07 6.88
C PRO A 244 -11.09 -4.19 5.97
N ALA A 245 -10.91 -4.10 4.64
CA ALA A 245 -11.83 -4.77 3.71
C ALA A 245 -11.18 -5.70 2.67
N PHE A 246 -9.88 -5.62 2.42
CA PHE A 246 -9.24 -6.38 1.36
C PHE A 246 -8.11 -7.24 1.92
N LEU A 247 -8.28 -8.56 1.92
CA LEU A 247 -7.35 -9.55 2.48
C LEU A 247 -6.44 -10.11 1.40
N ILE A 248 -5.14 -10.08 1.67
CA ILE A 248 -4.08 -10.57 0.80
C ILE A 248 -3.40 -11.76 1.47
N SER A 249 -3.39 -12.92 0.79
CA SER A 249 -2.80 -14.17 1.30
C SER A 249 -1.76 -14.72 0.32
N PRO A 250 -0.52 -14.21 0.33
CA PRO A 250 0.52 -14.58 -0.62
C PRO A 250 1.12 -15.97 -0.32
N VAL A 251 1.69 -16.60 -1.36
CA VAL A 251 2.59 -17.74 -1.19
C VAL A 251 3.97 -17.23 -0.79
N LEU A 252 4.51 -17.73 0.33
CA LEU A 252 5.75 -17.26 0.94
C LEU A 252 6.85 -18.32 1.02
N ASP A 253 6.57 -19.54 0.56
CA ASP A 253 7.49 -20.67 0.63
C ASP A 253 7.82 -21.19 -0.77
N GLN A 254 9.06 -21.62 -0.95
CA GLN A 254 9.54 -22.16 -2.21
C GLN A 254 8.72 -23.38 -2.64
N ASP A 255 8.43 -23.47 -3.94
CA ASP A 255 7.70 -24.58 -4.58
C ASP A 255 6.25 -24.79 -4.10
N ALA A 256 5.73 -23.95 -3.20
CA ALA A 256 4.35 -24.02 -2.76
C ALA A 256 3.38 -23.53 -3.85
N VAL A 257 2.28 -24.29 -4.00
CA VAL A 257 1.15 -24.00 -4.90
C VAL A 257 -0.17 -23.90 -4.13
N THR A 258 -0.09 -23.83 -2.81
CA THR A 258 -1.19 -23.62 -1.88
C THR A 258 -0.75 -22.67 -0.78
N VAL A 259 -1.70 -22.01 -0.13
CA VAL A 259 -1.46 -21.19 1.06
C VAL A 259 -2.51 -21.52 2.12
N ASP A 260 -2.07 -21.65 3.37
CA ASP A 260 -2.97 -21.77 4.52
C ASP A 260 -3.34 -20.35 4.97
N ALA A 261 -4.55 -19.92 4.60
CA ALA A 261 -5.07 -18.60 4.86
C ALA A 261 -6.06 -18.64 6.04
N TYR A 262 -5.81 -17.83 7.07
CA TYR A 262 -6.78 -17.58 8.12
C TYR A 262 -7.86 -16.62 7.62
N PHE A 263 -9.12 -17.02 7.77
CA PHE A 263 -10.30 -16.19 7.54
C PHE A 263 -10.92 -15.84 8.88
N PRO A 264 -10.76 -14.61 9.38
CA PRO A 264 -11.43 -14.15 10.60
C PRO A 264 -12.96 -14.19 10.48
N ASP A 265 -13.66 -14.02 11.59
CA ASP A 265 -15.13 -14.12 11.64
C ASP A 265 -15.86 -12.97 10.90
N ALA A 266 -15.99 -13.14 9.59
CA ALA A 266 -16.71 -12.29 8.65
C ALA A 266 -17.06 -13.09 7.39
N ARG A 267 -17.91 -12.54 6.53
CA ARG A 267 -18.05 -13.03 5.14
C ARG A 267 -16.81 -12.63 4.34
N TRP A 268 -16.32 -13.53 3.52
CA TRP A 268 -15.19 -13.28 2.64
C TRP A 268 -15.53 -13.73 1.22
N TYR A 269 -15.28 -12.87 0.25
CA TYR A 269 -15.59 -13.12 -1.15
C TYR A 269 -14.32 -13.11 -1.96
N ASP A 270 -14.09 -14.14 -2.76
CA ASP A 270 -12.99 -14.19 -3.71
C ASP A 270 -13.09 -12.98 -4.67
N TYR A 271 -12.02 -12.18 -4.73
CA TYR A 271 -11.99 -10.94 -5.51
C TYR A 271 -12.26 -11.17 -7.00
N TYR A 272 -11.77 -12.29 -7.53
CA TYR A 272 -11.83 -12.61 -8.94
C TYR A 272 -13.26 -12.99 -9.38
N THR A 273 -13.88 -13.91 -8.65
CA THR A 273 -15.14 -14.57 -9.02
C THR A 273 -16.37 -14.03 -8.28
N GLY A 274 -16.17 -13.26 -7.21
CA GLY A 274 -17.22 -12.80 -6.31
C GLY A 274 -17.87 -13.92 -5.48
N ALA A 275 -17.37 -15.16 -5.57
CA ALA A 275 -17.87 -16.29 -4.82
C ALA A 275 -17.51 -16.17 -3.33
N GLU A 276 -18.45 -16.52 -2.45
CA GLU A 276 -18.20 -16.55 -1.01
C GLU A 276 -17.36 -17.76 -0.61
N GLU A 277 -16.36 -17.55 0.24
CA GLU A 277 -15.65 -18.62 0.92
C GLU A 277 -16.51 -19.14 2.08
N VAL A 278 -17.16 -20.27 1.84
CA VAL A 278 -18.13 -20.86 2.77
C VAL A 278 -17.50 -21.82 3.77
N THR A 279 -16.24 -22.22 3.56
CA THR A 279 -15.64 -23.33 4.31
C THR A 279 -15.14 -23.00 5.71
N GLY A 280 -15.00 -21.72 6.09
CA GLY A 280 -14.59 -21.41 7.45
C GLY A 280 -14.51 -19.92 7.78
N ARG A 281 -15.37 -19.47 8.70
CA ARG A 281 -15.19 -18.22 9.46
C ARG A 281 -14.47 -18.52 10.77
N GLY A 282 -13.48 -17.73 11.13
CA GLY A 282 -12.61 -17.96 12.29
C GLY A 282 -11.73 -19.21 12.14
N GLN A 283 -11.33 -19.56 10.92
CA GLN A 283 -10.60 -20.81 10.63
C GLN A 283 -9.51 -20.61 9.58
N ILE A 284 -8.53 -21.51 9.60
CA ILE A 284 -7.51 -21.63 8.55
C ILE A 284 -8.07 -22.51 7.44
N VAL A 285 -7.99 -22.04 6.20
CA VAL A 285 -8.40 -22.76 4.99
C VAL A 285 -7.21 -22.87 4.06
N SER A 286 -6.97 -24.06 3.51
CA SER A 286 -5.91 -24.29 2.52
C SER A 286 -6.43 -23.93 1.13
N LEU A 287 -5.89 -22.86 0.55
CA LEU A 287 -6.31 -22.29 -0.72
C LEU A 287 -5.37 -22.73 -1.84
N SER A 288 -5.93 -23.00 -3.02
CA SER A 288 -5.15 -23.17 -4.25
C SER A 288 -4.50 -21.85 -4.62
N ALA A 289 -3.18 -21.87 -4.84
CA ALA A 289 -2.39 -20.71 -5.23
C ALA A 289 -1.33 -21.12 -6.25
N PRO A 290 -1.72 -21.53 -7.48
CA PRO A 290 -0.76 -21.82 -8.55
C PRO A 290 0.13 -20.60 -8.85
N MET A 291 1.18 -20.80 -9.63
CA MET A 291 2.21 -19.77 -9.84
C MET A 291 1.66 -18.45 -10.37
N ASP A 292 0.58 -18.46 -11.15
CA ASP A 292 -0.07 -17.30 -11.76
C ASP A 292 -1.20 -16.69 -10.92
N TYR A 293 -1.40 -17.16 -9.70
CA TYR A 293 -2.51 -16.75 -8.84
C TYR A 293 -2.05 -16.38 -7.44
N ILE A 294 -2.59 -15.27 -6.93
CA ILE A 294 -2.48 -14.85 -5.53
C ILE A 294 -3.91 -14.78 -4.95
N PRO A 295 -4.19 -15.49 -3.84
CA PRO A 295 -5.50 -15.42 -3.20
C PRO A 295 -5.80 -14.04 -2.60
N LEU A 296 -6.92 -13.45 -3.04
CA LEU A 296 -7.37 -12.10 -2.67
C LEU A 296 -8.86 -12.15 -2.32
N TYR A 297 -9.24 -11.58 -1.17
CA TYR A 297 -10.63 -11.62 -0.70
C TYR A 297 -11.13 -10.26 -0.25
N VAL A 298 -12.41 -10.00 -0.52
CA VAL A 298 -13.13 -8.82 -0.06
C VAL A 298 -14.03 -9.19 1.12
N ARG A 299 -13.91 -8.47 2.23
CA ARG A 299 -14.71 -8.67 3.43
C ARG A 299 -16.15 -8.17 3.20
N GLY A 300 -17.13 -8.96 3.59
CA GLY A 300 -18.54 -8.54 3.61
C GLY A 300 -18.77 -7.39 4.58
N GLY A 301 -19.69 -6.49 4.21
CA GLY A 301 -19.98 -5.25 4.91
C GLY A 301 -19.25 -4.03 4.34
N TYR A 302 -18.45 -4.19 3.28
CA TYR A 302 -17.62 -3.13 2.73
C TYR A 302 -17.88 -2.82 1.26
N ILE A 303 -17.70 -1.55 0.90
CA ILE A 303 -17.77 -1.03 -0.46
C ILE A 303 -16.42 -0.43 -0.82
N LEU A 304 -15.78 -0.94 -1.88
CA LEU A 304 -14.46 -0.50 -2.34
C LEU A 304 -14.64 0.29 -3.65
N PRO A 305 -14.23 1.58 -3.70
CA PRO A 305 -14.19 2.31 -4.95
C PRO A 305 -13.05 1.81 -5.84
N THR A 306 -13.36 1.64 -7.12
CA THR A 306 -12.41 1.19 -8.15
C THR A 306 -12.36 2.19 -9.30
N GLN A 307 -11.35 2.06 -10.15
CA GLN A 307 -11.26 2.79 -11.42
C GLN A 307 -10.66 1.87 -12.47
N GLU A 308 -11.11 1.94 -13.72
CA GLU A 308 -10.53 1.10 -14.77
C GLU A 308 -9.01 1.38 -14.90
N PRO A 309 -8.15 0.35 -14.85
CA PRO A 309 -6.71 0.53 -14.78
C PRO A 309 -6.14 1.04 -16.10
N ALA A 310 -4.95 1.61 -16.03
CA ALA A 310 -4.14 1.95 -17.20
C ALA A 310 -2.66 1.85 -16.82
N VAL A 311 -1.76 1.88 -17.80
CA VAL A 311 -0.31 1.76 -17.59
C VAL A 311 0.31 2.92 -16.78
N THR A 312 -0.42 4.02 -16.57
CA THR A 312 -0.01 5.13 -15.70
C THR A 312 -1.21 5.69 -14.94
N THR A 313 -0.97 6.26 -13.76
CA THR A 313 -2.02 6.93 -12.97
C THR A 313 -2.55 8.19 -13.64
N THR A 314 -1.72 8.87 -14.44
CA THR A 314 -2.16 10.01 -15.27
C THR A 314 -3.31 9.62 -16.20
N ILE A 315 -3.22 8.45 -16.83
CA ILE A 315 -4.28 7.94 -17.72
C ILE A 315 -5.40 7.33 -16.88
N SER A 316 -5.09 6.47 -15.90
CA SER A 316 -6.13 5.73 -15.16
C SER A 316 -7.08 6.68 -14.43
N ARG A 317 -6.60 7.82 -13.92
CA ARG A 317 -7.42 8.84 -13.26
C ARG A 317 -8.50 9.47 -14.15
N THR A 318 -8.39 9.31 -15.47
CA THR A 318 -9.39 9.78 -16.45
C THR A 318 -10.41 8.72 -16.83
N ASN A 319 -10.18 7.46 -16.43
CA ASN A 319 -11.03 6.34 -16.79
C ASN A 319 -12.29 6.27 -15.90
N PRO A 320 -13.32 5.52 -16.34
CA PRO A 320 -14.51 5.26 -15.53
C PRO A 320 -14.19 4.66 -14.16
N MET A 321 -14.92 5.12 -13.15
CA MET A 321 -14.95 4.60 -11.79
C MET A 321 -15.81 3.34 -11.71
N GLY A 322 -15.69 2.61 -10.62
CA GLY A 322 -16.57 1.49 -10.28
C GLY A 322 -16.67 1.27 -8.79
N LEU A 323 -17.49 0.29 -8.40
CA LEU A 323 -17.61 -0.16 -7.01
C LEU A 323 -17.57 -1.68 -6.96
N ILE A 324 -16.88 -2.20 -5.96
CA ILE A 324 -17.05 -3.58 -5.48
C ILE A 324 -17.81 -3.50 -4.16
N ILE A 325 -18.99 -4.13 -4.11
CA ILE A 325 -19.88 -4.14 -2.96
C ILE A 325 -19.93 -5.58 -2.43
N ALA A 326 -19.33 -5.83 -1.28
CA ALA A 326 -19.38 -7.13 -0.62
C ALA A 326 -20.42 -7.09 0.51
N LEU A 327 -21.53 -7.82 0.36
CA LEU A 327 -22.62 -7.78 1.36
C LEU A 327 -22.26 -8.57 2.62
N ASP A 328 -22.62 -8.06 3.80
CA ASP A 328 -22.53 -8.79 5.07
C ASP A 328 -23.71 -9.78 5.26
N ASP A 329 -23.84 -10.36 6.45
CA ASP A 329 -24.94 -11.27 6.81
C ASP A 329 -26.32 -10.59 6.79
N LEU A 330 -26.37 -9.27 6.93
CA LEU A 330 -27.59 -8.47 6.91
C LEU A 330 -27.91 -7.95 5.48
N GLY A 331 -27.14 -8.36 4.48
CA GLY A 331 -27.28 -7.85 3.12
C GLY A 331 -26.91 -6.37 3.00
N SER A 332 -26.04 -5.88 3.88
CA SER A 332 -25.63 -4.49 3.97
C SER A 332 -24.13 -4.32 3.68
N ALA A 333 -23.73 -3.12 3.29
CA ALA A 333 -22.32 -2.75 3.09
C ALA A 333 -22.12 -1.24 3.19
N ASN A 334 -20.94 -0.78 3.61
CA ASN A 334 -20.59 0.63 3.67
C ASN A 334 -19.18 0.90 3.14
N GLY A 335 -18.94 2.12 2.65
CA GLY A 335 -17.61 2.57 2.27
C GLY A 335 -17.62 4.05 1.92
N ASP A 336 -16.47 4.58 1.54
CA ASP A 336 -16.35 5.97 1.10
C ASP A 336 -15.28 6.13 0.02
N LEU A 337 -15.30 7.31 -0.60
CA LEU A 337 -14.35 7.74 -1.61
C LEU A 337 -13.87 9.14 -1.26
N TYR A 338 -12.56 9.30 -1.18
CA TYR A 338 -11.87 10.58 -1.22
C TYR A 338 -11.30 10.84 -2.61
N TRP A 339 -11.48 12.06 -3.13
CA TRP A 339 -10.96 12.44 -4.44
C TRP A 339 -10.54 13.92 -4.50
N ASP A 340 -9.29 14.18 -4.83
CA ASP A 340 -8.72 15.51 -5.09
C ASP A 340 -7.99 15.49 -6.45
N ASP A 341 -7.18 16.50 -6.74
CA ASP A 341 -6.37 16.56 -7.96
C ASP A 341 -5.24 15.50 -8.01
N GLY A 342 -4.88 14.94 -6.86
CA GLY A 342 -3.86 13.92 -6.66
C GLY A 342 -2.43 14.44 -6.54
N ASP A 343 -2.21 15.76 -6.58
CA ASP A 343 -0.86 16.34 -6.72
C ASP A 343 -0.69 17.71 -6.05
N GLU A 344 -1.77 18.39 -5.65
CA GLU A 344 -1.71 19.60 -4.82
C GLU A 344 -1.33 19.22 -3.37
N ALA A 345 -0.38 19.97 -2.82
CA ALA A 345 0.24 19.67 -1.54
C ALA A 345 -0.72 19.82 -0.35
N ASP A 346 -1.59 20.83 -0.42
CA ASP A 346 -2.40 21.30 0.70
C ASP A 346 -3.91 21.21 0.38
N ALA A 347 -4.30 20.26 -0.49
CA ALA A 347 -5.67 20.11 -0.98
C ALA A 347 -6.68 19.90 0.16
N ILE A 348 -6.28 19.21 1.24
CA ILE A 348 -7.14 18.96 2.40
C ILE A 348 -7.32 20.25 3.21
N GLU A 349 -6.22 20.96 3.50
CA GLU A 349 -6.22 22.21 4.27
C GLU A 349 -7.00 23.31 3.56
N LEU A 350 -6.94 23.35 2.22
CA LEU A 350 -7.73 24.25 1.38
C LEU A 350 -9.18 23.79 1.18
N GLY A 351 -9.51 22.58 1.62
CA GLY A 351 -10.81 21.96 1.37
C GLY A 351 -11.07 21.68 -0.11
N ALA A 352 -10.04 21.62 -0.96
CA ALA A 352 -10.11 21.47 -2.42
C ALA A 352 -10.27 20.01 -2.86
N PHE A 353 -11.26 19.30 -2.29
CA PHE A 353 -11.50 17.88 -2.56
C PHE A 353 -13.00 17.56 -2.69
N PHE A 354 -13.29 16.33 -3.08
CA PHE A 354 -14.59 15.69 -3.11
C PHE A 354 -14.58 14.49 -2.17
N ARG A 355 -15.68 14.29 -1.44
CA ARG A 355 -15.87 13.12 -0.58
C ARG A 355 -17.31 12.63 -0.66
N SER A 356 -17.47 11.33 -0.82
CA SER A 356 -18.77 10.66 -0.80
C SER A 356 -18.74 9.41 0.06
N THR A 357 -19.87 9.09 0.67
CA THR A 357 -20.10 7.83 1.39
C THR A 357 -21.09 6.97 0.63
N PHE A 358 -20.88 5.66 0.67
CA PHE A 358 -21.73 4.65 0.05
C PHE A 358 -22.33 3.78 1.15
N SER A 359 -23.61 3.48 1.03
CA SER A 359 -24.28 2.55 1.91
C SER A 359 -25.24 1.67 1.12
N VAL A 360 -25.23 0.37 1.40
CA VAL A 360 -26.22 -0.58 0.91
C VAL A 360 -27.05 -1.06 2.08
N ALA A 361 -28.36 -0.93 1.95
CA ALA A 361 -29.33 -1.52 2.85
C ALA A 361 -30.60 -1.85 2.05
N SER A 362 -31.28 -2.95 2.39
CA SER A 362 -32.52 -3.36 1.71
C SER A 362 -32.40 -3.38 0.17
N ASN A 363 -31.30 -3.94 -0.34
CA ASN A 363 -30.97 -4.02 -1.77
C ASN A 363 -30.84 -2.68 -2.50
N THR A 364 -30.65 -1.57 -1.79
CA THR A 364 -30.52 -0.22 -2.36
C THR A 364 -29.14 0.33 -2.03
N LEU A 365 -28.35 0.66 -3.06
CA LEU A 365 -27.15 1.47 -2.94
C LEU A 365 -27.53 2.95 -2.87
N THR A 366 -27.03 3.64 -1.86
CA THR A 366 -27.15 5.10 -1.72
C THR A 366 -25.77 5.72 -1.70
N ASN A 367 -25.52 6.70 -2.57
CA ASN A 367 -24.37 7.58 -2.50
C ASN A 367 -24.76 8.89 -1.84
N THR A 368 -24.07 9.27 -0.77
CA THR A 368 -24.23 10.55 -0.08
C THR A 368 -22.96 11.38 -0.22
N VAL A 369 -23.08 12.52 -0.92
CA VAL A 369 -22.00 13.50 -1.05
C VAL A 369 -21.83 14.23 0.27
N VAL A 370 -20.65 14.09 0.89
CA VAL A 370 -20.34 14.70 2.19
C VAL A 370 -19.58 16.01 2.00
N HIS A 371 -18.73 16.09 0.98
CA HIS A 371 -17.97 17.30 0.63
C HIS A 371 -17.81 17.40 -0.89
N ASN A 372 -17.93 18.61 -1.46
CA ASN A 372 -17.90 18.80 -2.90
C ASN A 372 -17.32 20.17 -3.28
N ASN A 373 -16.03 20.35 -3.01
CA ASN A 373 -15.31 21.58 -3.35
C ASN A 373 -14.10 21.26 -4.27
N TYR A 374 -14.30 20.33 -5.20
CA TYR A 374 -13.34 20.01 -6.24
C TYR A 374 -14.07 19.82 -7.58
N ALA A 375 -13.87 20.76 -8.51
CA ALA A 375 -14.57 20.76 -9.79
C ALA A 375 -14.27 19.52 -10.64
N GLY A 376 -13.05 18.96 -10.52
CA GLY A 376 -12.65 17.75 -11.24
C GLY A 376 -13.43 16.50 -10.86
N ALA A 377 -14.16 16.49 -9.73
CA ALA A 377 -15.04 15.38 -9.40
C ALA A 377 -16.19 15.22 -10.41
N THR A 378 -16.60 16.30 -11.09
CA THR A 378 -17.71 16.27 -12.06
C THR A 378 -17.37 15.52 -13.36
N SER A 379 -16.09 15.33 -13.67
CA SER A 379 -15.66 14.55 -14.84
C SER A 379 -15.60 13.04 -14.56
N LEU A 380 -15.72 12.61 -13.30
CA LEU A 380 -15.80 11.19 -12.96
C LEU A 380 -17.10 10.61 -13.48
N SER A 381 -17.03 9.44 -14.09
CA SER A 381 -18.19 8.66 -14.53
C SER A 381 -18.17 7.28 -13.90
N TRP A 382 -19.34 6.76 -13.53
CA TRP A 382 -19.47 5.41 -13.00
C TRP A 382 -19.69 4.43 -14.15
N GLY A 383 -18.80 3.44 -14.26
CA GLY A 383 -18.80 2.42 -15.29
C GLY A 383 -19.41 1.10 -14.82
N THR A 384 -18.73 0.44 -13.87
CA THR A 384 -19.05 -0.93 -13.44
C THR A 384 -19.27 -1.03 -11.93
N ILE A 385 -20.35 -1.69 -11.51
CA ILE A 385 -20.64 -2.03 -10.11
C ILE A 385 -20.77 -3.54 -9.99
N ARG A 386 -19.92 -4.16 -9.16
CA ARG A 386 -19.99 -5.57 -8.81
C ARG A 386 -20.57 -5.71 -7.41
N VAL A 387 -21.57 -6.56 -7.23
CA VAL A 387 -22.21 -6.83 -5.94
C VAL A 387 -22.11 -8.31 -5.62
N PHE A 388 -21.43 -8.65 -4.54
CA PHE A 388 -21.21 -10.03 -4.09
C PHE A 388 -22.24 -10.44 -3.03
N GLY A 389 -22.65 -11.71 -3.05
CA GLY A 389 -23.59 -12.26 -2.06
C GLY A 389 -25.06 -11.95 -2.33
N VAL A 390 -25.42 -11.57 -3.56
CA VAL A 390 -26.81 -11.28 -3.96
C VAL A 390 -27.60 -12.57 -4.15
N GLN A 391 -28.70 -12.74 -3.42
CA GLN A 391 -29.47 -14.00 -3.42
C GLN A 391 -30.26 -14.24 -4.72
N SER A 392 -30.85 -13.18 -5.29
CA SER A 392 -31.60 -13.22 -6.54
C SER A 392 -31.77 -11.81 -7.11
N VAL A 393 -31.88 -11.68 -8.43
CA VAL A 393 -32.08 -10.38 -9.11
C VAL A 393 -33.26 -10.49 -10.08
N SER A 394 -34.27 -9.64 -9.89
CA SER A 394 -35.41 -9.53 -10.83
C SER A 394 -35.26 -8.38 -11.81
N SER A 395 -34.70 -7.26 -11.35
CA SER A 395 -34.55 -6.02 -12.11
C SER A 395 -33.52 -5.13 -11.43
N VAL A 396 -32.85 -4.27 -12.19
CA VAL A 396 -31.98 -3.20 -11.67
C VAL A 396 -32.59 -1.86 -12.08
N THR A 397 -32.65 -0.93 -11.12
CA THR A 397 -33.02 0.47 -11.39
C THR A 397 -31.91 1.39 -10.93
N ILE A 398 -31.74 2.49 -11.64
CA ILE A 398 -30.74 3.52 -11.38
C ILE A 398 -31.49 4.86 -11.35
N ASN A 399 -31.46 5.56 -10.21
CA ASN A 399 -32.19 6.82 -10.01
C ASN A 399 -33.67 6.76 -10.46
N GLY A 400 -34.34 5.64 -10.15
CA GLY A 400 -35.74 5.38 -10.50
C GLY A 400 -36.01 4.91 -11.93
N SER A 401 -35.00 4.87 -12.80
CA SER A 401 -35.12 4.39 -14.18
C SER A 401 -34.65 2.95 -14.32
N SER A 402 -35.36 2.14 -15.12
CA SER A 402 -34.95 0.75 -15.39
C SER A 402 -33.60 0.70 -16.10
N HIS A 403 -32.70 -0.17 -15.65
CA HIS A 403 -31.38 -0.38 -16.24
C HIS A 403 -31.23 -1.81 -16.73
N GLY A 404 -30.93 -1.97 -18.02
CA GLY A 404 -30.88 -3.29 -18.68
C GLY A 404 -29.49 -3.92 -18.77
N SER A 405 -28.42 -3.14 -18.57
CA SER A 405 -27.04 -3.62 -18.72
C SER A 405 -26.53 -4.21 -17.40
N PHE A 406 -26.97 -5.43 -17.09
CA PHE A 406 -26.47 -6.20 -15.97
C PHE A 406 -26.44 -7.70 -16.25
N SER A 407 -25.63 -8.43 -15.48
CA SER A 407 -25.57 -9.89 -15.48
C SER A 407 -25.57 -10.41 -14.04
N TYR A 408 -26.18 -11.58 -13.82
CA TYR A 408 -26.21 -12.22 -12.51
C TYR A 408 -25.75 -13.67 -12.62
N ASN A 409 -24.70 -14.01 -11.87
CA ASN A 409 -24.19 -15.36 -11.75
C ASN A 409 -24.80 -16.01 -10.50
N SER A 410 -25.75 -16.92 -10.69
CA SER A 410 -26.45 -17.59 -9.58
C SER A 410 -25.59 -18.59 -8.81
N SER A 411 -24.46 -19.04 -9.38
CA SER A 411 -23.50 -19.94 -8.75
C SER A 411 -22.58 -19.17 -7.79
N THR A 412 -22.02 -18.04 -8.22
CA THR A 412 -21.14 -17.20 -7.38
C THR A 412 -21.89 -16.16 -6.56
N LYS A 413 -23.19 -15.96 -6.84
CA LYS A 413 -24.03 -14.90 -6.24
C LYS A 413 -23.53 -13.49 -6.53
N GLU A 414 -22.87 -13.31 -7.66
CA GLU A 414 -22.38 -12.02 -8.15
C GLU A 414 -23.40 -11.36 -9.10
N LEU A 415 -23.74 -10.10 -8.83
CA LEU A 415 -24.42 -9.20 -9.75
C LEU A 415 -23.40 -8.20 -10.32
N SER A 416 -23.24 -8.16 -11.64
CA SER A 416 -22.41 -7.17 -12.33
C SER A 416 -23.29 -6.22 -13.13
N ILE A 417 -23.30 -4.94 -12.75
CA ILE A 417 -24.02 -3.85 -13.41
C ILE A 417 -23.00 -3.04 -14.21
N THR A 418 -23.18 -2.95 -15.52
CA THR A 418 -22.25 -2.28 -16.44
C THR A 418 -22.93 -1.13 -17.15
N ASN A 419 -22.14 -0.28 -17.81
CA ASN A 419 -22.63 0.89 -18.54
C ASN A 419 -23.51 1.79 -17.66
N VAL A 420 -23.15 1.96 -16.38
CA VAL A 420 -23.92 2.77 -15.42
C VAL A 420 -24.09 4.20 -15.96
N GLY A 421 -23.04 4.79 -16.53
CA GLY A 421 -23.14 5.99 -17.37
C GLY A 421 -23.57 7.26 -16.63
N ILE A 422 -23.49 7.25 -15.29
CA ILE A 422 -23.79 8.42 -14.46
C ILE A 422 -22.51 9.17 -14.15
N SER A 423 -22.51 10.48 -14.34
CA SER A 423 -21.45 11.35 -13.85
C SER A 423 -21.58 11.59 -12.35
N SER A 424 -20.45 11.56 -11.65
CA SER A 424 -20.35 12.07 -10.29
C SER A 424 -20.81 13.55 -10.24
N PRO A 425 -21.49 13.98 -9.17
CA PRO A 425 -21.66 13.28 -7.89
C PRO A 425 -22.95 12.46 -7.77
N ARG A 426 -23.65 12.15 -8.87
CA ARG A 426 -25.06 11.71 -8.85
C ARG A 426 -25.30 10.20 -8.86
N LEU A 427 -24.35 9.37 -8.37
CA LEU A 427 -24.56 7.91 -8.34
C LEU A 427 -25.81 7.53 -7.57
#